data_AF-A0A661C0N5-F1
#
_entry.id   AF-A0A661C0N5-F1
#
_cell.length_a   1.000
_cell.length_b   1.000
_cell.length_c   1.000
_cell.angle_alpha   90.00
_cell.angle_beta   90.00
_cell.angle_gamma   90.00
#
_symmetry.space_group_name_H-M   'P 1'
#
loop_
_entity.id
_entity.type
_entity.pdbx_description
1 polymer ?
#
loop_
_entity_poly.entity_id
_entity_poly.type
_entity_poly.pdbx_seq_one_letter_code
_entity_poly.pdbx_strand_id
1 'polypeptide(L)'
;MKSIKPDLGRVAAFGLLFLLLGAGASAASVSDSSRVGVGRFPLLTRMARDLPAKGAGPALTETERRALLDEIEIERLLWLEELDRLELRAAASGVTSARIDAVRSDVERKLLALETAIEEDRLDPALLKALLGPGLDRDTAQPLIISGSGLRLPEPSHREAVISDEMPEGYWVAPSPEYDKRRAKALGNEDPVADLAAELANDPTALYQHVLHQIQPVNAYGLSRTPEAVLASGAGTAADQAALLAELFRASGLPARVVWGVQELSAQALDAHFGLEGPQLENALTTGGWAWSPVVEAGHIAAYRISRIWCEVWIPFVDFRGVVLGQGGATWLPLDPWIKGYDEWDDRRILDEMDSDGNDMRQRFLAGEFCTGDLDQPGACPGLVEALASGVDAYLTDHGETLTFEDLAMGRLSALEEEPILPAAMVGRIVSVDGYGIELPETLRFRLGVRAQAGAETLLETTLDVAALSAGEAVIWYEPAAAEDLDVVEALGGYLWDVPPYLLNVVPVVMVGQEIVAQAQDPLRPGIGMG
;
A
#
# COMPACT_ATOMS: atom_id res chain seq x y z
N MET A 1 8.32 -11.02 -29.32
CA MET A 1 7.60 -10.94 -28.04
C MET A 1 6.72 -9.70 -28.06
N LYS A 2 5.43 -9.85 -28.38
CA LYS A 2 4.46 -8.81 -28.06
C LYS A 2 4.12 -9.01 -26.60
N SER A 3 4.61 -8.12 -25.75
CA SER A 3 4.13 -8.01 -24.38
C SER A 3 2.63 -7.78 -24.45
N ILE A 4 1.84 -8.69 -23.87
CA ILE A 4 0.42 -8.45 -23.59
C ILE A 4 0.40 -7.43 -22.45
N LYS A 5 0.70 -6.17 -22.80
CA LYS A 5 0.51 -5.05 -21.89
C LYS A 5 -0.99 -4.82 -21.75
N PRO A 6 -1.49 -4.56 -20.54
CA PRO A 6 -2.87 -4.12 -20.40
C PRO A 6 -3.07 -2.82 -21.19
N ASP A 7 -4.11 -2.78 -22.03
CA ASP A 7 -4.57 -1.54 -22.65
C ASP A 7 -5.34 -0.72 -21.61
N LEU A 8 -4.59 0.00 -20.79
CA LEU A 8 -5.10 0.94 -19.78
C LEU A 8 -5.79 2.17 -20.40
N GLY A 9 -5.75 2.32 -21.73
CA GLY A 9 -6.30 3.48 -22.46
C GLY A 9 -7.82 3.59 -22.47
N ARG A 10 -8.56 2.55 -22.06
CA ARG A 10 -10.02 2.61 -21.88
C ARG A 10 -10.48 3.01 -20.47
N VAL A 11 -9.54 3.24 -19.55
CA VAL A 11 -9.80 3.74 -18.17
C VAL A 11 -9.56 5.26 -18.07
N ALA A 12 -9.13 5.91 -19.15
CA ALA A 12 -8.88 7.34 -19.19
C ALA A 12 -10.19 8.16 -19.34
N ALA A 13 -10.92 8.36 -18.24
CA ALA A 13 -11.79 9.52 -18.08
C ALA A 13 -12.02 9.82 -16.58
N PHE A 14 -11.44 10.94 -16.15
CA PHE A 14 -11.68 11.67 -14.91
C PHE A 14 -11.13 11.06 -13.61
N GLY A 15 -10.13 11.76 -13.06
CA GLY A 15 -9.49 11.44 -11.79
C GLY A 15 -10.12 12.13 -10.59
N LEU A 16 -9.87 11.55 -9.42
CA LEU A 16 -9.36 12.19 -8.21
C LEU A 16 -9.03 11.08 -7.19
N LEU A 17 -7.96 11.29 -6.42
CA LEU A 17 -7.58 10.64 -5.16
C LEU A 17 -7.29 9.11 -5.14
N PHE A 18 -6.01 8.77 -5.02
CA PHE A 18 -5.52 7.44 -4.67
C PHE A 18 -4.40 7.57 -3.63
N LEU A 19 -4.52 6.88 -2.49
CA LEU A 19 -3.38 6.41 -1.68
C LEU A 19 -3.82 5.29 -0.72
N LEU A 20 -3.08 4.17 -0.81
CA LEU A 20 -2.92 3.06 0.15
C LEU A 20 -3.96 1.91 0.19
N LEU A 21 -3.82 1.07 -0.85
CA LEU A 21 -3.66 -0.40 -0.83
C LEU A 21 -4.61 -1.27 0.02
N GLY A 22 -5.52 -1.90 -0.72
CA GLY A 22 -6.18 -3.16 -0.39
C GLY A 22 -7.04 -3.67 -1.54
N ALA A 23 -6.59 -3.55 -2.80
CA ALA A 23 -7.38 -3.96 -3.97
C ALA A 23 -7.33 -5.48 -4.14
N GLY A 24 -8.38 -6.14 -3.65
CA GLY A 24 -8.81 -7.42 -4.20
C GLY A 24 -9.43 -7.16 -5.57
N ALA A 25 -8.71 -7.52 -6.63
CA ALA A 25 -9.29 -7.65 -7.95
C ALA A 25 -10.04 -8.99 -8.00
N SER A 26 -11.35 -8.93 -7.81
CA SER A 26 -12.26 -9.89 -8.42
C SER A 26 -12.30 -9.57 -9.92
N ALA A 27 -12.20 -10.60 -10.74
CA ALA A 27 -12.60 -10.54 -12.13
C ALA A 27 -13.84 -11.43 -12.26
N ALA A 28 -15.02 -10.83 -12.22
CA ALA A 28 -16.24 -11.41 -12.76
C ALA A 28 -16.49 -10.79 -14.15
N SER A 29 -15.82 -11.34 -15.17
CA SER A 29 -16.40 -11.24 -16.50
C SER A 29 -17.66 -12.12 -16.54
N VAL A 30 -18.78 -11.48 -16.86
CA VAL A 30 -20.04 -12.14 -17.19
C VAL A 30 -19.81 -13.00 -18.43
N SER A 31 -19.76 -14.32 -18.22
CA SER A 31 -20.30 -15.27 -19.19
C SER A 31 -21.32 -16.16 -18.49
N ASP A 32 -22.57 -15.71 -18.53
CA ASP A 32 -23.73 -16.56 -18.29
C ASP A 32 -23.84 -17.57 -19.44
N SER A 33 -23.16 -18.71 -19.26
CA SER A 33 -23.59 -20.03 -19.71
C SER A 33 -22.60 -21.06 -19.20
N SER A 34 -23.06 -21.97 -18.32
CA SER A 34 -22.38 -23.20 -17.90
C SER A 34 -21.14 -23.09 -16.99
N ARG A 35 -21.35 -22.74 -15.71
CA ARG A 35 -20.50 -23.26 -14.63
C ARG A 35 -20.79 -24.77 -14.46
N VAL A 36 -20.25 -25.61 -15.34
CA VAL A 36 -20.12 -27.05 -15.06
C VAL A 36 -18.97 -27.16 -14.07
N GLY A 37 -19.33 -27.26 -12.80
CA GLY A 37 -18.37 -27.35 -11.70
C GLY A 37 -17.46 -28.56 -11.90
N VAL A 38 -16.16 -28.31 -11.75
CA VAL A 38 -15.18 -29.30 -11.30
C VAL A 38 -15.81 -30.10 -10.15
N GLY A 39 -15.82 -31.42 -10.31
CA GLY A 39 -16.73 -32.36 -9.65
C GLY A 39 -17.18 -32.07 -8.22
N ARG A 40 -18.48 -32.21 -7.97
CA ARG A 40 -19.04 -32.13 -6.62
C ARG A 40 -19.37 -33.56 -6.21
N PHE A 41 -18.68 -34.11 -5.22
CA PHE A 41 -19.04 -35.40 -4.60
C PHE A 41 -19.94 -35.18 -3.37
N PRO A 42 -21.21 -34.73 -3.47
CA PRO A 42 -22.03 -34.41 -2.31
C PRO A 42 -22.14 -35.53 -1.27
N LEU A 43 -22.18 -36.82 -1.65
CA LEU A 43 -22.24 -37.90 -0.67
C LEU A 43 -20.88 -38.13 -0.01
N LEU A 44 -19.80 -38.13 -0.78
CA LEU A 44 -18.44 -38.22 -0.25
C LEU A 44 -18.11 -37.04 0.69
N THR A 45 -18.49 -35.81 0.31
CA THR A 45 -18.31 -34.60 1.11
C THR A 45 -19.12 -34.66 2.40
N ARG A 46 -20.36 -35.16 2.32
CA ARG A 46 -21.21 -35.38 3.50
C ARG A 46 -20.59 -36.43 4.44
N MET A 47 -20.12 -37.55 3.90
CA MET A 47 -19.46 -38.59 4.68
C MET A 47 -18.12 -38.14 5.28
N ALA A 48 -17.32 -37.37 4.53
CA ALA A 48 -16.08 -36.76 5.02
C ALA A 48 -16.31 -35.88 6.26
N ARG A 49 -17.45 -35.18 6.32
CA ARG A 49 -17.85 -34.37 7.47
C ARG A 49 -18.22 -35.21 8.69
N ASP A 50 -18.81 -36.37 8.47
CA ASP A 50 -19.29 -37.27 9.51
C ASP A 50 -18.22 -38.28 9.99
N LEU A 51 -17.08 -38.35 9.28
CA LEU A 51 -15.94 -39.21 9.63
C LEU A 51 -15.18 -38.68 10.86
N PRO A 52 -14.95 -39.51 11.89
CA PRO A 52 -14.20 -39.09 13.08
C PRO A 52 -12.74 -38.77 12.76
N ALA A 53 -12.20 -37.71 13.37
CA ALA A 53 -10.84 -37.20 13.11
C ALA A 53 -9.69 -38.21 13.42
N LYS A 54 -9.98 -39.32 14.11
CA LYS A 54 -9.03 -40.41 14.40
C LYS A 54 -9.78 -41.76 14.42
N GLY A 55 -9.51 -42.64 13.45
CA GLY A 55 -10.01 -44.01 13.41
C GLY A 55 -10.43 -44.45 12.00
N ALA A 56 -10.50 -45.76 11.77
CA ALA A 56 -11.15 -46.32 10.58
C ALA A 56 -12.60 -45.83 10.54
N GLY A 57 -13.07 -45.38 9.38
CA GLY A 57 -14.43 -44.90 9.19
C GLY A 57 -15.48 -45.94 9.59
N PRO A 58 -16.75 -45.53 9.79
CA PRO A 58 -17.84 -46.49 9.97
C PRO A 58 -17.89 -47.41 8.76
N ALA A 59 -18.08 -48.72 9.00
CA ALA A 59 -18.20 -49.70 7.92
C ALA A 59 -19.40 -49.35 7.03
N LEU A 60 -19.15 -49.14 5.74
CA LEU A 60 -20.20 -48.72 4.81
C LEU A 60 -21.24 -49.82 4.62
N THR A 61 -22.51 -49.46 4.70
CA THR A 61 -23.57 -50.37 4.22
C THR A 61 -23.40 -50.60 2.72
N GLU A 62 -23.83 -51.75 2.23
CA GLU A 62 -23.79 -52.09 0.81
C GLU A 62 -24.49 -51.03 -0.07
N THR A 63 -25.56 -50.42 0.46
CA THR A 63 -26.31 -49.35 -0.22
C THR A 63 -25.48 -48.06 -0.32
N GLU A 64 -24.80 -47.66 0.76
CA GLU A 64 -23.95 -46.46 0.77
C GLU A 64 -22.72 -46.64 -0.12
N ARG A 65 -22.10 -47.83 -0.08
CA ARG A 65 -20.98 -48.22 -0.93
C ARG A 65 -21.36 -48.08 -2.41
N ARG A 66 -22.49 -48.66 -2.81
CA ARG A 66 -22.97 -48.57 -4.20
C ARG A 66 -23.27 -47.13 -4.61
N ALA A 67 -23.93 -46.34 -3.75
CA ALA A 67 -24.24 -44.95 -4.05
C ALA A 67 -22.97 -44.08 -4.25
N LEU A 68 -21.93 -44.31 -3.46
CA LEU A 68 -20.63 -43.62 -3.62
C LEU A 68 -19.91 -44.04 -4.90
N LEU A 69 -19.91 -45.33 -5.23
CA LEU A 69 -19.28 -45.83 -6.46
C LEU A 69 -20.00 -45.27 -7.70
N ASP A 70 -21.34 -45.22 -7.68
CA ASP A 70 -22.14 -44.63 -8.75
C ASP A 70 -21.84 -43.11 -8.90
N GLU A 71 -21.69 -42.39 -7.79
CA GLU A 71 -21.32 -40.97 -7.78
C GLU A 71 -19.91 -40.75 -8.35
N ILE A 72 -18.94 -41.61 -7.98
CA ILE A 72 -17.58 -41.56 -8.53
C ILE A 72 -17.55 -41.79 -10.03
N GLU A 73 -18.36 -42.73 -10.53
CA GLU A 73 -18.43 -43.02 -11.96
C GLU A 73 -19.08 -41.86 -12.73
N ILE A 74 -20.13 -41.24 -12.19
CA ILE A 74 -20.72 -40.02 -12.77
C ILE A 74 -19.68 -38.91 -12.84
N GLU A 75 -18.94 -38.68 -11.76
CA GLU A 75 -17.90 -37.67 -11.71
C GLU A 75 -16.74 -37.96 -12.65
N ARG A 76 -16.34 -39.23 -12.78
CA ARG A 76 -15.36 -39.68 -13.78
C ARG A 76 -15.79 -39.29 -15.19
N LEU A 77 -17.05 -39.54 -15.54
CA LEU A 77 -17.59 -39.23 -16.87
C LEU A 77 -17.63 -37.71 -17.14
N LEU A 78 -18.06 -36.92 -16.15
CA LEU A 78 -18.09 -35.46 -16.27
C LEU A 78 -16.68 -34.87 -16.46
N TRP A 79 -15.70 -35.39 -15.70
CA TRP A 79 -14.30 -34.99 -15.84
C TRP A 79 -13.71 -35.35 -17.21
N LEU A 80 -13.98 -36.55 -17.70
CA LEU A 80 -13.52 -36.98 -19.02
C LEU A 80 -14.15 -36.11 -20.12
N GLU A 81 -15.44 -35.79 -20.03
CA GLU A 81 -16.11 -34.90 -20.99
C GLU A 81 -15.49 -33.50 -21.01
N GLU A 82 -15.17 -32.93 -19.85
CA GLU A 82 -14.57 -31.61 -19.77
C GLU A 82 -13.11 -31.61 -20.28
N LEU A 83 -12.33 -32.63 -19.97
CA LEU A 83 -10.97 -32.79 -20.50
C LEU A 83 -10.98 -32.96 -22.03
N ASP A 84 -11.94 -33.73 -22.57
CA ASP A 84 -12.12 -33.88 -24.02
C ASP A 84 -12.50 -32.55 -24.68
N ARG A 85 -13.35 -31.73 -24.03
CA ARG A 85 -13.72 -30.39 -24.50
C ARG A 85 -12.51 -29.44 -24.50
N LEU A 86 -11.67 -29.51 -23.47
CA LEU A 86 -10.44 -28.73 -23.36
C LEU A 86 -9.40 -29.16 -24.39
N GLU A 87 -9.23 -30.46 -24.61
CA GLU A 87 -8.36 -31.01 -25.66
C GLU A 87 -8.80 -30.52 -27.04
N LEU A 88 -10.10 -30.51 -27.34
CA LEU A 88 -10.62 -30.03 -28.61
C LEU A 88 -10.27 -28.54 -28.84
N ARG A 89 -10.39 -27.71 -27.80
CA ARG A 89 -10.06 -26.27 -27.84
C ARG A 89 -8.55 -26.03 -27.95
N ALA A 90 -7.75 -26.78 -27.21
CA ALA A 90 -6.28 -26.72 -27.25
C ALA A 90 -5.73 -27.20 -28.61
N ALA A 91 -6.29 -28.29 -29.16
CA ALA A 91 -5.91 -28.85 -30.46
C ALA A 91 -6.24 -27.90 -31.62
N ALA A 92 -7.36 -27.18 -31.54
CA ALA A 92 -7.70 -26.12 -32.51
C ALA A 92 -6.68 -24.96 -32.50
N SER A 93 -5.93 -24.81 -31.41
CA SER A 93 -4.96 -23.72 -31.18
C SER A 93 -3.50 -24.15 -31.35
N GLY A 94 -3.22 -25.43 -31.65
CA GLY A 94 -1.87 -25.94 -31.94
C GLY A 94 -1.02 -26.32 -30.71
N VAL A 95 -1.59 -26.32 -29.51
CA VAL A 95 -0.90 -26.69 -28.26
C VAL A 95 -0.88 -28.21 -28.09
N THR A 96 0.29 -28.80 -27.83
CA THR A 96 0.43 -30.26 -27.65
C THR A 96 -0.21 -30.78 -26.35
N SER A 97 -0.97 -31.87 -26.46
CA SER A 97 -1.88 -32.49 -25.46
C SER A 97 -1.24 -33.02 -24.17
N ALA A 98 0.09 -33.04 -24.05
CA ALA A 98 0.78 -33.77 -22.98
C ALA A 98 0.44 -33.32 -21.55
N ARG A 99 0.09 -32.04 -21.34
CA ARG A 99 -0.33 -31.53 -20.02
C ARG A 99 -1.75 -31.97 -19.68
N ILE A 100 -2.66 -31.98 -20.66
CA ILE A 100 -4.03 -32.46 -20.46
C ILE A 100 -4.02 -33.97 -20.21
N ASP A 101 -3.18 -34.71 -20.94
CA ASP A 101 -2.94 -36.15 -20.71
C ASP A 101 -2.40 -36.43 -19.30
N ALA A 102 -1.51 -35.57 -18.79
CA ALA A 102 -0.98 -35.70 -17.42
C ALA A 102 -2.04 -35.43 -16.35
N VAL A 103 -2.90 -34.42 -16.56
CA VAL A 103 -4.04 -34.13 -15.66
C VAL A 103 -5.05 -35.27 -15.69
N ARG A 104 -5.41 -35.76 -16.89
CA ARG A 104 -6.28 -36.93 -17.09
C ARG A 104 -5.75 -38.13 -16.30
N SER A 105 -4.46 -38.43 -16.46
CA SER A 105 -3.79 -39.53 -15.76
C SER A 105 -3.77 -39.35 -14.23
N ASP A 106 -3.66 -38.12 -13.72
CA ASP A 106 -3.68 -37.85 -12.28
C ASP A 106 -5.07 -37.98 -11.68
N VAL A 107 -6.10 -37.45 -12.38
CA VAL A 107 -7.51 -37.57 -11.99
C VAL A 107 -7.94 -39.03 -11.97
N GLU A 108 -7.66 -39.79 -13.04
CA GLU A 108 -7.97 -41.22 -13.09
C GLU A 108 -7.31 -42.00 -11.95
N ARG A 109 -6.04 -41.70 -11.66
CA ARG A 109 -5.32 -42.34 -10.55
C ARG A 109 -5.96 -42.04 -9.19
N LYS A 110 -6.42 -40.80 -8.97
CA LYS A 110 -7.10 -40.39 -7.73
C LYS A 110 -8.48 -41.02 -7.59
N LEU A 111 -9.27 -41.05 -8.67
CA LEU A 111 -10.59 -41.70 -8.68
C LEU A 111 -10.48 -43.20 -8.44
N LEU A 112 -9.49 -43.87 -9.04
CA LEU A 112 -9.24 -45.29 -8.81
C LEU A 112 -8.81 -45.57 -7.36
N ALA A 113 -7.97 -44.70 -6.78
CA ALA A 113 -7.57 -44.82 -5.39
C ALA A 113 -8.76 -44.65 -4.43
N LEU A 114 -9.70 -43.77 -4.77
CA LEU A 114 -10.92 -43.55 -4.00
C LEU A 114 -11.89 -44.74 -4.11
N GLU A 115 -12.09 -45.25 -5.33
CA GLU A 115 -12.86 -46.46 -5.62
C GLU A 115 -12.33 -47.66 -4.82
N THR A 116 -11.02 -47.90 -4.88
CA THR A 116 -10.36 -48.96 -4.12
C THR A 116 -10.55 -48.78 -2.61
N ALA A 117 -10.46 -47.55 -2.10
CA ALA A 117 -10.65 -47.27 -0.67
C ALA A 117 -12.09 -47.52 -0.21
N ILE A 118 -13.08 -47.26 -1.07
CA ILE A 118 -14.49 -47.57 -0.80
C ILE A 118 -14.70 -49.08 -0.81
N GLU A 119 -14.17 -49.79 -1.80
CA GLU A 119 -14.28 -51.25 -1.91
C GLU A 119 -13.61 -51.98 -0.74
N GLU A 120 -12.47 -51.49 -0.26
CA GLU A 120 -11.74 -52.05 0.88
C GLU A 120 -12.25 -51.59 2.24
N ASP A 121 -13.23 -50.67 2.30
CA ASP A 121 -13.76 -50.08 3.55
C ASP A 121 -12.67 -49.35 4.36
N ARG A 122 -11.78 -48.64 3.64
CA ARG A 122 -10.60 -47.95 4.16
C ARG A 122 -10.67 -46.43 4.03
N LEU A 123 -11.86 -45.87 3.90
CA LEU A 123 -12.03 -44.42 3.90
C LEU A 123 -11.59 -43.83 5.25
N ASP A 124 -10.58 -42.96 5.21
CA ASP A 124 -10.14 -42.17 6.34
C ASP A 124 -9.94 -40.69 5.96
N PRO A 125 -10.01 -39.76 6.94
CA PRO A 125 -9.87 -38.33 6.67
C PRO A 125 -8.53 -37.92 6.03
N ALA A 126 -7.44 -38.63 6.30
CA ALA A 126 -6.13 -38.31 5.75
C ALA A 126 -6.04 -38.70 4.28
N LEU A 127 -6.59 -39.86 3.91
CA LEU A 127 -6.70 -40.31 2.53
C LEU A 127 -7.62 -39.40 1.71
N LEU A 128 -8.80 -39.05 2.25
CA LEU A 128 -9.71 -38.10 1.59
C LEU A 128 -9.05 -36.74 1.38
N LYS A 129 -8.33 -36.22 2.39
CA LYS A 129 -7.58 -34.96 2.28
C LYS A 129 -6.45 -35.06 1.24
N ALA A 130 -5.76 -36.19 1.16
CA ALA A 130 -4.68 -36.41 0.20
C ALA A 130 -5.19 -36.56 -1.25
N LEU A 131 -6.33 -37.24 -1.43
CA LEU A 131 -6.90 -37.51 -2.76
C LEU A 131 -7.71 -36.32 -3.31
N LEU A 132 -8.51 -35.66 -2.45
CA LEU A 132 -9.37 -34.55 -2.86
C LEU A 132 -8.66 -33.19 -2.81
N GLY A 133 -7.55 -33.11 -2.07
CA GLY A 133 -6.82 -31.87 -1.84
C GLY A 133 -7.68 -30.77 -1.20
N PRO A 134 -7.10 -29.57 -0.98
CA PRO A 134 -7.86 -28.37 -0.62
C PRO A 134 -8.71 -27.81 -1.78
N GLY A 135 -8.73 -28.45 -2.95
CA GLY A 135 -9.26 -27.89 -4.21
C GLY A 135 -10.67 -28.34 -4.63
N LEU A 136 -11.25 -29.37 -3.99
CA LEU A 136 -12.62 -29.83 -4.28
C LEU A 136 -13.67 -29.29 -3.30
N ASP A 137 -13.24 -28.71 -2.20
CA ASP A 137 -14.10 -27.95 -1.30
C ASP A 137 -13.82 -26.48 -1.54
N ARG A 138 -14.57 -25.84 -2.46
CA ARG A 138 -14.82 -24.40 -2.48
C ARG A 138 -15.91 -24.06 -3.50
N ASP A 139 -17.15 -24.19 -3.05
CA ASP A 139 -18.21 -23.28 -3.46
C ASP A 139 -17.98 -21.94 -2.76
N THR A 140 -16.90 -21.23 -3.10
CA THR A 140 -16.73 -19.86 -2.65
C THR A 140 -16.07 -19.01 -3.73
N ALA A 141 -16.90 -18.18 -4.36
CA ALA A 141 -16.56 -16.79 -4.62
C ALA A 141 -16.34 -16.04 -3.28
N GLN A 142 -15.57 -16.64 -2.36
CA GLN A 142 -15.04 -15.88 -1.25
C GLN A 142 -13.80 -15.22 -1.82
N PRO A 143 -13.69 -13.88 -1.70
CA PRO A 143 -12.43 -13.22 -1.96
C PRO A 143 -11.35 -13.99 -1.21
N LEU A 144 -10.16 -14.06 -1.80
CA LEU A 144 -8.98 -14.57 -1.14
C LEU A 144 -8.89 -13.79 0.17
N ILE A 145 -9.36 -14.38 1.28
CA ILE A 145 -9.20 -13.78 2.59
C ILE A 145 -7.71 -13.88 2.79
N ILE A 146 -7.02 -12.77 2.52
CA ILE A 146 -5.71 -12.52 3.08
C ILE A 146 -5.98 -12.59 4.58
N SER A 147 -5.82 -13.78 5.14
CA SER A 147 -5.62 -13.97 6.55
C SER A 147 -4.24 -13.36 6.81
N GLY A 148 -4.20 -12.04 6.78
CA GLY A 148 -3.24 -11.32 7.58
C GLY A 148 -3.54 -11.82 8.97
N SER A 149 -2.67 -12.69 9.48
CA SER A 149 -2.46 -12.75 10.91
C SER A 149 -2.21 -11.31 11.28
N GLY A 150 -3.27 -10.63 11.76
CA GLY A 150 -3.44 -9.18 11.57
C GLY A 150 -2.12 -8.53 11.86
N LEU A 151 -1.53 -7.87 10.85
CA LEU A 151 -0.14 -7.40 10.87
C LEU A 151 0.06 -6.73 12.23
N ARG A 152 0.66 -7.46 13.18
CA ARG A 152 1.02 -6.90 14.48
C ARG A 152 2.28 -6.15 14.17
N LEU A 153 2.10 -4.97 13.56
CA LEU A 153 3.13 -3.96 13.58
C LEU A 153 3.47 -3.82 15.06
N PRO A 154 4.73 -4.06 15.46
CA PRO A 154 5.12 -3.80 16.84
C PRO A 154 4.70 -2.37 17.15
N GLU A 155 3.98 -2.18 18.26
CA GLU A 155 3.64 -0.83 18.69
C GLU A 155 4.95 -0.05 18.76
N PRO A 156 5.04 1.09 18.05
CA PRO A 156 6.26 1.87 18.05
C PRO A 156 6.57 2.24 19.50
N SER A 157 7.79 1.90 19.94
CA SER A 157 8.25 2.19 21.28
C SER A 157 8.85 3.59 21.33
N HIS A 158 8.69 4.28 22.46
CA HIS A 158 9.38 5.55 22.72
C HIS A 158 10.89 5.42 22.50
N ARG A 159 11.48 6.41 21.82
CA ARG A 159 12.91 6.56 21.61
C ARG A 159 13.33 7.95 22.08
N GLU A 160 14.40 8.04 22.87
CA GLU A 160 14.94 9.34 23.27
C GLU A 160 15.58 10.08 22.09
N ALA A 161 15.47 11.41 22.08
CA ALA A 161 16.14 12.24 21.08
C ALA A 161 17.66 12.23 21.33
N VAL A 162 18.41 11.78 20.33
CA VAL A 162 19.88 11.75 20.40
C VAL A 162 20.42 13.08 19.91
N ILE A 163 21.09 13.82 20.78
CA ILE A 163 21.70 15.11 20.44
C ILE A 163 23.15 14.86 20.05
N SER A 164 23.49 15.10 18.77
CA SER A 164 24.88 15.10 18.34
C SER A 164 25.61 16.33 18.87
N ASP A 165 26.77 16.13 19.51
CA ASP A 165 27.66 17.21 19.94
C ASP A 165 28.48 17.78 18.77
N GLU A 166 28.66 17.01 17.69
CA GLU A 166 29.45 17.37 16.53
C GLU A 166 28.57 17.74 15.34
N MET A 167 28.89 18.87 14.71
CA MET A 167 28.26 19.31 13.47
C MET A 167 28.79 18.48 12.29
N PRO A 168 27.95 18.08 11.31
CA PRO A 168 28.41 17.30 10.17
C PRO A 168 29.47 18.07 9.37
N GLU A 169 30.46 17.34 8.85
CA GLU A 169 31.54 17.92 8.06
C GLU A 169 30.96 18.70 6.86
N GLY A 170 31.49 19.89 6.61
CA GLY A 170 31.08 20.72 5.47
C GLY A 170 29.73 21.42 5.62
N TYR A 171 29.02 21.29 6.74
CA TYR A 171 27.67 21.83 6.90
C TYR A 171 27.56 23.33 6.60
N TRP A 172 28.55 24.14 7.02
CA TRP A 172 28.58 25.60 6.78
C TRP A 172 29.21 26.00 5.44
N VAL A 173 29.69 25.03 4.65
CA VAL A 173 30.38 25.32 3.39
C VAL A 173 29.36 25.74 2.34
N ALA A 174 29.72 26.73 1.53
CA ALA A 174 28.93 27.17 0.39
C ALA A 174 28.69 26.00 -0.59
N PRO A 175 27.51 25.92 -1.22
CA PRO A 175 27.19 24.83 -2.14
C PRO A 175 28.16 24.81 -3.33
N SER A 176 28.51 23.61 -3.78
CA SER A 176 29.30 23.46 -5.00
C SER A 176 28.44 23.80 -6.24
N PRO A 177 29.03 24.25 -7.36
CA PRO A 177 28.31 24.50 -8.62
C PRO A 177 27.66 23.25 -9.26
N GLU A 178 27.77 22.07 -8.63
CA GLU A 178 27.15 20.82 -9.10
C GLU A 178 25.78 20.54 -8.46
N TYR A 179 25.37 21.29 -7.42
CA TYR A 179 24.04 21.18 -6.80
C TYR A 179 22.91 21.34 -7.84
N ASP A 180 23.14 22.15 -8.87
CA ASP A 180 22.14 22.54 -9.90
C ASP A 180 21.94 21.49 -11.01
N LYS A 181 22.85 20.52 -11.16
CA LYS A 181 22.92 19.70 -12.39
C LYS A 181 22.18 18.37 -12.35
N ARG A 182 21.72 17.90 -11.18
CA ARG A 182 21.17 16.53 -11.06
C ARG A 182 19.70 16.38 -11.45
N ARG A 183 18.87 17.44 -11.36
CA ARG A 183 17.42 17.32 -11.67
C ARG A 183 17.06 17.52 -13.14
N ALA A 184 17.67 18.49 -13.83
CA ALA A 184 17.33 18.83 -15.22
C ALA A 184 17.49 17.68 -16.24
N LYS A 185 18.06 16.54 -15.83
CA LYS A 185 18.29 15.36 -16.67
C LYS A 185 17.27 14.22 -16.43
N ALA A 186 16.48 14.25 -15.36
CA ALA A 186 15.74 13.07 -14.88
C ALA A 186 14.26 13.00 -15.30
N LEU A 187 13.58 14.14 -15.53
CA LEU A 187 12.16 14.14 -15.92
C LEU A 187 12.00 14.63 -17.36
N GLY A 188 11.42 13.81 -18.21
CA GLY A 188 11.03 14.21 -19.56
C GLY A 188 9.81 15.12 -19.50
N ASN A 189 9.96 16.36 -19.99
CA ASN A 189 8.95 17.36 -20.42
C ASN A 189 7.70 17.67 -19.55
N GLU A 190 7.36 16.94 -18.50
CA GLU A 190 6.27 17.23 -17.55
C GLU A 190 6.81 17.07 -16.12
N ASP A 191 7.28 18.16 -15.53
CA ASP A 191 7.76 18.21 -14.13
C ASP A 191 6.86 19.20 -13.37
N PRO A 192 5.82 18.73 -12.65
CA PRO A 192 4.84 19.60 -12.00
C PRO A 192 5.48 20.50 -10.93
N VAL A 193 6.63 20.09 -10.37
CA VAL A 193 7.37 20.91 -9.40
C VAL A 193 8.05 22.08 -10.11
N ALA A 194 8.64 21.85 -11.29
CA ALA A 194 9.23 22.91 -12.09
C ALA A 194 8.16 23.87 -12.66
N ASP A 195 7.00 23.33 -13.05
CA ASP A 195 5.86 24.14 -13.51
C ASP A 195 5.33 25.04 -12.39
N LEU A 196 5.15 24.51 -11.18
CA LEU A 196 4.76 25.31 -10.02
C LEU A 196 5.80 26.39 -9.67
N ALA A 197 7.10 26.05 -9.73
CA ALA A 197 8.15 27.03 -9.50
C ALA A 197 8.07 28.20 -10.51
N ALA A 198 7.84 27.89 -11.79
CA ALA A 198 7.67 28.89 -12.83
C ALA A 198 6.38 29.71 -12.65
N GLU A 199 5.27 29.10 -12.25
CA GLU A 199 4.00 29.78 -11.95
C GLU A 199 4.17 30.80 -10.83
N LEU A 200 4.91 30.43 -9.77
CA LEU A 200 5.25 31.29 -8.64
C LEU A 200 6.42 32.24 -8.94
N ALA A 201 6.73 32.46 -10.22
CA ALA A 201 7.77 33.35 -10.72
C ALA A 201 9.18 33.07 -10.16
N ASN A 202 9.44 31.85 -9.68
CA ASN A 202 10.65 31.45 -8.97
C ASN A 202 10.95 32.31 -7.73
N ASP A 203 9.92 32.93 -7.13
CA ASP A 203 10.08 33.78 -5.94
C ASP A 203 10.22 32.94 -4.67
N PRO A 204 11.34 33.04 -3.92
CA PRO A 204 11.60 32.16 -2.79
C PRO A 204 10.56 32.24 -1.68
N THR A 205 9.99 33.43 -1.45
CA THR A 205 8.95 33.65 -0.45
C THR A 205 7.66 32.96 -0.87
N ALA A 206 7.24 33.16 -2.13
CA ALA A 206 6.04 32.53 -2.68
C ALA A 206 6.13 30.99 -2.68
N LEU A 207 7.31 30.42 -2.98
CA LEU A 207 7.52 28.97 -2.91
C LEU A 207 7.35 28.43 -1.48
N TYR A 208 7.98 29.08 -0.51
CA TYR A 208 7.85 28.70 0.90
C TYR A 208 6.40 28.81 1.38
N GLN A 209 5.72 29.91 1.05
CA GLN A 209 4.32 30.14 1.40
C GLN A 209 3.39 29.13 0.72
N HIS A 210 3.64 28.76 -0.53
CA HIS A 210 2.84 27.72 -1.18
C HIS A 210 2.90 26.42 -0.37
N VAL A 211 4.09 25.96 0.02
CA VAL A 211 4.21 24.73 0.83
C VAL A 211 3.58 24.91 2.22
N LEU A 212 3.85 26.03 2.88
CA LEU A 212 3.32 26.31 4.22
C LEU A 212 1.79 26.40 4.25
N HIS A 213 1.14 26.91 3.21
CA HIS A 213 -0.31 27.15 3.22
C HIS A 213 -1.10 26.05 2.50
N GLN A 214 -0.57 25.48 1.42
CA GLN A 214 -1.30 24.54 0.56
C GLN A 214 -1.03 23.07 0.88
N ILE A 215 0.06 22.76 1.61
CA ILE A 215 0.44 21.37 1.89
C ILE A 215 0.18 21.00 3.34
N GLN A 216 -0.81 20.15 3.59
CA GLN A 216 -1.21 19.72 4.92
C GLN A 216 -0.15 18.81 5.58
N PRO A 217 0.05 18.93 6.91
CA PRO A 217 1.00 18.11 7.63
C PRO A 217 0.48 16.68 7.80
N VAL A 218 1.30 15.70 7.41
CA VAL A 218 1.10 14.29 7.77
C VAL A 218 1.96 13.98 8.99
N ASN A 219 1.34 13.39 10.01
CA ASN A 219 1.96 13.13 11.30
C ASN A 219 2.79 11.83 11.30
N ALA A 220 3.94 11.85 10.63
CA ALA A 220 4.90 10.75 10.69
C ALA A 220 6.35 11.24 10.48
N TYR A 221 7.33 10.50 11.03
CA TYR A 221 8.75 10.77 10.88
C TYR A 221 9.38 9.93 9.76
N GLY A 222 9.63 10.57 8.61
CA GLY A 222 10.31 9.95 7.46
C GLY A 222 9.69 10.33 6.12
N LEU A 223 10.42 10.08 5.03
CA LEU A 223 9.97 10.29 3.66
C LEU A 223 8.97 9.20 3.29
N SER A 224 7.77 9.60 2.92
CA SER A 224 6.66 8.72 2.56
C SER A 224 6.17 8.93 1.14
N ARG A 225 6.46 10.09 0.53
CA ARG A 225 5.96 10.49 -0.79
C ARG A 225 7.06 11.18 -1.61
N THR A 226 6.94 11.12 -2.93
CA THR A 226 7.75 11.99 -3.79
C THR A 226 7.19 13.41 -3.79
N PRO A 227 7.99 14.43 -4.11
CA PRO A 227 7.52 15.82 -4.22
C PRO A 227 6.33 16.02 -5.17
N GLU A 228 6.29 15.31 -6.29
CA GLU A 228 5.16 15.35 -7.22
C GLU A 228 3.88 14.81 -6.56
N ALA A 229 4.00 13.71 -5.80
CA ALA A 229 2.87 13.13 -5.09
C ALA A 229 2.38 14.04 -3.95
N VAL A 230 3.27 14.79 -3.29
CA VAL A 230 2.90 15.79 -2.28
C VAL A 230 2.11 16.94 -2.91
N LEU A 231 2.54 17.42 -4.07
CA LEU A 231 1.79 18.45 -4.81
C LEU A 231 0.42 17.94 -5.26
N ALA A 232 0.36 16.70 -5.74
CA ALA A 232 -0.89 16.09 -6.18
C ALA A 232 -1.87 15.82 -5.03
N SER A 233 -1.37 15.41 -3.87
CA SER A 233 -2.20 15.11 -2.69
C SER A 233 -2.52 16.32 -1.82
N GLY A 234 -1.72 17.39 -1.92
CA GLY A 234 -1.80 18.53 -1.01
C GLY A 234 -1.41 18.18 0.43
N ALA A 235 -0.67 17.09 0.68
CA ALA A 235 -0.31 16.67 2.04
C ALA A 235 1.00 15.85 2.09
N GLY A 236 1.79 16.03 3.14
CA GLY A 236 3.05 15.31 3.33
C GLY A 236 3.65 15.43 4.73
N THR A 237 4.53 14.50 5.08
CA THR A 237 5.31 14.57 6.33
C THR A 237 6.29 15.74 6.32
N ALA A 238 6.94 16.03 7.45
CA ALA A 238 8.00 17.04 7.49
C ALA A 238 9.13 16.74 6.46
N ALA A 239 9.44 15.46 6.27
CA ALA A 239 10.42 15.01 5.28
C ALA A 239 9.93 15.26 3.84
N ASP A 240 8.67 14.92 3.57
CA ASP A 240 8.05 15.10 2.26
C ASP A 240 7.99 16.59 1.87
N GLN A 241 7.55 17.45 2.80
CA GLN A 241 7.49 18.90 2.59
C GLN A 241 8.88 19.52 2.45
N ALA A 242 9.87 19.08 3.24
CA ALA A 242 11.25 19.53 3.10
C ALA A 242 11.85 19.12 1.74
N ALA A 243 11.57 17.89 1.28
CA ALA A 243 12.00 17.42 -0.03
C ALA A 243 11.37 18.25 -1.15
N LEU A 244 10.04 18.47 -1.11
CA LEU A 244 9.34 19.33 -2.06
C LEU A 244 9.89 20.76 -2.08
N LEU A 245 10.09 21.37 -0.91
CA LEU A 245 10.58 22.73 -0.83
C LEU A 245 12.02 22.86 -1.36
N ALA A 246 12.90 21.92 -1.01
CA ALA A 246 14.26 21.87 -1.54
C ALA A 246 14.26 21.67 -3.07
N GLU A 247 13.24 21.00 -3.59
CA GLU A 247 13.05 20.74 -5.00
C GLU A 247 12.54 21.96 -5.78
N LEU A 248 11.59 22.71 -5.22
CA LEU A 248 11.10 23.99 -5.74
C LEU A 248 12.23 25.04 -5.82
N PHE A 249 13.04 25.15 -4.76
CA PHE A 249 14.19 26.05 -4.76
C PHE A 249 15.23 25.67 -5.82
N ARG A 250 15.54 24.38 -5.97
CA ARG A 250 16.47 23.91 -7.00
C ARG A 250 15.94 24.15 -8.42
N ALA A 251 14.64 23.94 -8.65
CA ALA A 251 14.00 24.29 -9.92
C ALA A 251 14.10 25.80 -10.22
N SER A 252 14.11 26.63 -9.18
CA SER A 252 14.30 28.08 -9.24
C SER A 252 15.77 28.53 -9.34
N GLY A 253 16.71 27.59 -9.46
CA GLY A 253 18.16 27.89 -9.54
C GLY A 253 18.81 28.27 -8.21
N LEU A 254 18.16 27.98 -7.08
CA LEU A 254 18.69 28.18 -5.75
C LEU A 254 19.20 26.86 -5.16
N PRO A 255 20.46 26.79 -4.70
CA PRO A 255 20.94 25.59 -4.04
C PRO A 255 20.16 25.34 -2.76
N ALA A 256 19.54 24.16 -2.66
CA ALA A 256 18.81 23.73 -1.48
C ALA A 256 19.11 22.28 -1.13
N ARG A 257 18.92 21.94 0.13
CA ARG A 257 19.20 20.64 0.72
C ARG A 257 18.16 20.26 1.77
N VAL A 258 18.02 18.97 2.00
CA VAL A 258 17.30 18.45 3.17
C VAL A 258 18.29 18.25 4.31
N VAL A 259 17.84 18.56 5.53
CA VAL A 259 18.63 18.48 6.75
C VAL A 259 17.82 17.74 7.80
N TRP A 260 18.48 16.92 8.61
CA TRP A 260 17.84 16.20 9.71
C TRP A 260 18.65 16.32 10.99
N GLY A 261 17.96 16.34 12.12
CA GLY A 261 18.57 16.55 13.43
C GLY A 261 17.52 16.65 14.52
N VAL A 262 17.84 17.36 15.61
CA VAL A 262 16.94 17.55 16.75
C VAL A 262 16.58 19.03 16.88
N GLN A 263 15.29 19.30 17.05
CA GLN A 263 14.74 20.62 17.32
C GLN A 263 14.07 20.62 18.70
N GLU A 264 14.26 21.71 19.44
CA GLU A 264 13.54 21.99 20.68
C GLU A 264 12.36 22.91 20.36
N LEU A 265 11.16 22.39 20.58
CA LEU A 265 9.89 23.11 20.40
C LEU A 265 9.21 23.22 21.76
N SER A 266 8.68 24.40 22.08
CA SER A 266 7.88 24.58 23.30
C SER A 266 6.66 23.65 23.28
N ALA A 267 6.26 23.16 24.45
CA ALA A 267 5.05 22.33 24.59
C ALA A 267 3.85 23.02 23.91
N GLN A 268 3.63 24.30 24.19
CA GLN A 268 2.58 25.12 23.58
C GLN A 268 2.58 25.11 22.03
N ALA A 269 3.76 25.07 21.40
CA ALA A 269 3.83 25.09 19.93
C ALA A 269 3.43 23.74 19.35
N LEU A 270 3.73 22.64 20.06
CA LEU A 270 3.29 21.31 19.70
C LEU A 270 1.81 21.10 20.02
N ASP A 271 1.33 21.63 21.14
CA ASP A 271 -0.09 21.60 21.49
C ASP A 271 -0.91 22.30 20.41
N ALA A 272 -0.49 23.49 19.98
CA ALA A 272 -1.13 24.21 18.88
C ALA A 272 -1.08 23.44 17.54
N HIS A 273 0.03 22.73 17.27
CA HIS A 273 0.23 22.00 16.02
C HIS A 273 -0.53 20.66 15.94
N PHE A 274 -0.66 19.95 17.06
CA PHE A 274 -1.27 18.63 17.11
C PHE A 274 -2.70 18.64 17.66
N GLY A 275 -3.10 19.70 18.37
CA GLY A 275 -4.35 19.72 19.14
C GLY A 275 -4.34 18.76 20.33
N LEU A 276 -3.16 18.33 20.78
CA LEU A 276 -2.97 17.33 21.83
C LEU A 276 -2.00 17.86 22.88
N GLU A 277 -2.24 17.52 24.14
CA GLU A 277 -1.38 17.92 25.25
C GLU A 277 -0.91 16.70 26.07
N GLY A 278 0.20 16.88 26.79
CA GLY A 278 0.69 15.92 27.79
C GLY A 278 0.80 14.48 27.27
N PRO A 279 0.28 13.46 27.97
CA PRO A 279 0.43 12.07 27.57
C PRO A 279 -0.12 11.72 26.18
N GLN A 280 -1.14 12.46 25.68
CA GLN A 280 -1.71 12.21 24.36
C GLN A 280 -0.76 12.68 23.26
N LEU A 281 -0.13 13.85 23.44
CA LEU A 281 0.92 14.35 22.56
C LEU A 281 2.11 13.37 22.54
N GLU A 282 2.56 12.91 23.70
CA GLU A 282 3.66 11.96 23.83
C GLU A 282 3.38 10.62 23.14
N ASN A 283 2.14 10.14 23.21
CA ASN A 283 1.70 8.95 22.48
C ASN A 283 1.66 9.19 20.97
N ALA A 284 1.20 10.36 20.51
CA ALA A 284 1.20 10.74 19.11
C ALA A 284 2.63 10.86 18.54
N LEU A 285 3.55 11.48 19.29
CA LEU A 285 4.97 11.56 18.92
C LEU A 285 5.60 10.16 18.80
N THR A 286 5.27 9.27 19.74
CA THR A 286 5.76 7.90 19.74
C THR A 286 5.20 7.11 18.56
N THR A 287 3.89 7.23 18.30
CA THR A 287 3.20 6.50 17.22
C THR A 287 3.59 6.99 15.83
N GLY A 288 3.81 8.30 15.68
CA GLY A 288 4.35 8.87 14.44
C GLY A 288 5.84 8.57 14.22
N GLY A 289 6.52 7.92 15.16
CA GLY A 289 7.89 7.44 15.01
C GLY A 289 8.98 8.47 15.32
N TRP A 290 8.64 9.63 15.89
CA TRP A 290 9.63 10.61 16.31
C TRP A 290 10.42 10.13 17.53
N ALA A 291 11.73 10.38 17.53
CA ALA A 291 12.51 10.29 18.75
C ALA A 291 12.34 11.60 19.53
N TRP A 292 12.02 11.52 20.82
CA TRP A 292 11.72 12.70 21.62
C TRP A 292 12.17 12.60 23.08
N SER A 293 12.47 13.75 23.69
CA SER A 293 12.78 13.87 25.11
C SER A 293 12.18 15.15 25.69
N PRO A 294 11.54 15.10 26.88
CA PRO A 294 10.96 16.29 27.50
C PRO A 294 12.06 17.19 28.07
N VAL A 295 11.84 18.51 27.99
CA VAL A 295 12.65 19.54 28.64
C VAL A 295 11.85 20.06 29.82
N VAL A 296 12.30 19.72 31.03
CA VAL A 296 11.61 20.07 32.27
C VAL A 296 12.22 21.34 32.85
N GLU A 297 11.37 22.36 33.02
CA GLU A 297 11.72 23.62 33.68
C GLU A 297 10.75 23.85 34.84
N ALA A 298 11.27 24.26 36.00
CA ALA A 298 10.45 24.56 37.18
C ALA A 298 9.36 23.49 37.52
N GLY A 299 9.64 22.21 37.25
CA GLY A 299 8.75 21.09 37.58
C GLY A 299 7.63 20.79 36.58
N HIS A 300 7.60 21.44 35.41
CA HIS A 300 6.68 21.13 34.31
C HIS A 300 7.46 20.95 33.00
N ILE A 301 6.86 20.27 32.02
CA ILE A 301 7.45 20.11 30.69
C ILE A 301 7.25 21.43 29.94
N ALA A 302 8.34 22.14 29.67
CA ALA A 302 8.31 23.44 28.97
C ALA A 302 8.48 23.27 27.46
N ALA A 303 9.21 22.24 27.04
CA ALA A 303 9.50 21.95 25.65
C ALA A 303 9.76 20.46 25.43
N TYR A 304 9.81 20.06 24.16
CA TYR A 304 10.25 18.75 23.73
C TYR A 304 11.40 18.91 22.74
N ARG A 305 12.45 18.12 22.93
CA ARG A 305 13.47 17.89 21.90
C ARG A 305 13.00 16.75 21.04
N ILE A 306 12.79 17.00 19.76
CA ILE A 306 12.22 16.03 18.83
C ILE A 306 13.08 15.90 17.59
N SER A 307 13.19 14.69 17.04
CA SER A 307 13.84 14.46 15.74
C SER A 307 13.06 15.15 14.63
N ARG A 308 13.73 15.90 13.75
CA ARG A 308 13.10 16.70 12.70
C ARG A 308 13.87 16.60 11.39
N ILE A 309 13.14 16.91 10.31
CA ILE A 309 13.66 17.00 8.96
C ILE A 309 13.13 18.32 8.38
N TRP A 310 14.01 19.16 7.85
CA TRP A 310 13.68 20.48 7.30
C TRP A 310 14.47 20.78 6.02
N CYS A 311 14.12 21.87 5.34
CA CYS A 311 14.82 22.34 4.15
C CYS A 311 15.79 23.47 4.52
N GLU A 312 16.95 23.50 3.87
CA GLU A 312 17.84 24.66 3.89
C GLU A 312 18.10 25.15 2.48
N VAL A 313 18.03 26.47 2.29
CA VAL A 313 18.30 27.14 1.01
C VAL A 313 19.46 28.12 1.15
N TRP A 314 20.34 28.15 0.15
CA TRP A 314 21.47 29.08 0.10
C TRP A 314 21.06 30.37 -0.60
N ILE A 315 20.82 31.44 0.17
CA ILE A 315 20.37 32.73 -0.34
C ILE A 315 21.13 33.89 0.29
N PRO A 316 21.29 35.03 -0.41
CA PRO A 316 21.79 36.29 0.16
C PRO A 316 20.77 36.90 1.12
N PHE A 317 20.65 36.32 2.32
CA PHE A 317 19.59 36.60 3.30
C PHE A 317 19.43 38.09 3.66
N VAL A 318 20.55 38.83 3.70
CA VAL A 318 20.55 40.28 3.98
C VAL A 318 19.88 41.11 2.89
N ASP A 319 19.99 40.70 1.62
CA ASP A 319 19.42 41.43 0.48
C ASP A 319 17.88 41.30 0.46
N PHE A 320 17.34 40.18 0.95
CA PHE A 320 15.89 39.95 1.08
C PHE A 320 15.22 40.76 2.21
N ARG A 321 16.00 41.44 3.06
CA ARG A 321 15.49 42.27 4.18
C ARG A 321 15.69 43.78 3.97
N GLY A 322 15.84 44.21 2.71
CA GLY A 322 15.87 45.64 2.35
C GLY A 322 17.21 46.34 2.61
N VAL A 323 18.29 45.58 2.86
CA VAL A 323 19.64 46.10 2.99
C VAL A 323 20.50 45.51 1.87
N VAL A 324 20.63 46.26 0.78
CA VAL A 324 21.50 45.85 -0.35
C VAL A 324 22.96 46.00 0.06
N LEU A 325 23.60 44.88 0.38
CA LEU A 325 25.04 44.80 0.60
C LEU A 325 25.57 43.72 -0.34
N GLY A 326 25.89 44.13 -1.56
CA GLY A 326 26.09 43.19 -2.68
C GLY A 326 26.97 41.98 -2.36
N GLN A 327 26.57 40.80 -2.84
CA GLN A 327 27.31 39.52 -2.95
C GLN A 327 27.96 38.95 -1.68
N GLY A 328 28.04 39.68 -0.57
CA GLY A 328 28.64 39.28 0.69
C GLY A 328 27.59 39.10 1.78
N GLY A 329 26.98 37.93 1.87
CA GLY A 329 25.96 37.65 2.90
C GLY A 329 25.09 36.42 2.65
N ALA A 330 25.44 35.56 1.69
CA ALA A 330 24.72 34.31 1.50
C ALA A 330 25.01 33.32 2.63
N THR A 331 23.94 32.70 3.13
CA THR A 331 23.99 31.70 4.20
C THR A 331 22.94 30.63 3.90
N TRP A 332 23.12 29.46 4.52
CA TRP A 332 22.05 28.48 4.62
C TRP A 332 20.96 29.05 5.54
N LEU A 333 19.77 29.25 4.98
CA LEU A 333 18.56 29.62 5.72
C LEU A 333 17.72 28.36 5.95
N PRO A 334 17.48 27.96 7.21
CA PRO A 334 16.65 26.80 7.52
C PRO A 334 15.16 27.18 7.52
N LEU A 335 14.35 26.32 6.90
CA LEU A 335 12.91 26.50 6.68
C LEU A 335 12.19 25.18 6.95
N ASP A 336 11.18 25.21 7.82
CA ASP A 336 10.31 24.08 8.14
C ASP A 336 8.85 24.53 7.97
N PRO A 337 8.21 24.25 6.81
CA PRO A 337 6.82 24.59 6.57
C PRO A 337 5.82 23.64 7.24
N TRP A 338 6.29 22.55 7.86
CA TRP A 338 5.40 21.54 8.44
C TRP A 338 4.85 21.98 9.80
N ILE A 339 5.61 22.73 10.60
CA ILE A 339 5.13 23.28 11.87
C ILE A 339 4.19 24.45 11.58
N LYS A 340 2.92 24.25 11.93
CA LYS A 340 1.83 25.21 11.72
C LYS A 340 1.09 25.48 13.01
N GLY A 341 0.66 26.74 13.19
CA GLY A 341 -0.29 27.12 14.23
C GLY A 341 -1.73 27.01 13.72
N TYR A 342 -2.60 26.50 14.57
CA TYR A 342 -4.03 26.39 14.32
C TYR A 342 -4.76 27.30 15.32
N ASP A 343 -5.76 28.05 14.86
CA ASP A 343 -6.49 28.99 15.72
C ASP A 343 -7.32 28.24 16.75
N GLU A 344 -7.98 27.16 16.31
CA GLU A 344 -8.90 26.34 17.09
C GLU A 344 -8.85 24.89 16.57
N TRP A 345 -8.80 23.95 17.51
CA TRP A 345 -9.08 22.54 17.27
C TRP A 345 -10.51 22.26 17.75
N ASP A 346 -11.28 21.53 16.95
CA ASP A 346 -12.57 21.02 17.42
C ASP A 346 -12.31 19.85 18.40
N ASP A 347 -12.74 19.99 19.65
CA ASP A 347 -12.51 19.02 20.73
C ASP A 347 -13.57 17.90 20.78
N ARG A 348 -14.47 17.87 19.79
CA ARG A 348 -15.52 16.87 19.69
C ARG A 348 -14.97 15.46 19.53
N ARG A 349 -15.58 14.55 20.29
CA ARG A 349 -15.32 13.12 20.18
C ARG A 349 -16.33 12.53 19.23
N ILE A 350 -16.20 12.87 17.94
CA ILE A 350 -17.22 12.58 16.92
C ILE A 350 -17.58 11.08 16.83
N LEU A 351 -16.61 10.19 17.05
CA LEU A 351 -16.86 8.75 17.10
C LEU A 351 -17.77 8.35 18.27
N ASP A 352 -17.61 8.98 19.44
CA ASP A 352 -18.47 8.73 20.59
C ASP A 352 -19.87 9.33 20.36
N GLU A 353 -19.96 10.48 19.69
CA GLU A 353 -21.24 11.11 19.31
C GLU A 353 -22.03 10.27 18.29
N MET A 354 -21.32 9.58 17.39
CA MET A 354 -21.87 8.63 16.43
C MET A 354 -22.21 7.25 17.04
N ASP A 355 -21.90 7.03 18.33
CA ASP A 355 -21.96 5.71 18.99
C ASP A 355 -21.18 4.63 18.22
N SER A 356 -20.01 5.00 17.68
CA SER A 356 -19.17 4.18 16.82
C SER A 356 -17.84 3.83 17.48
N ASP A 357 -17.46 2.55 17.44
CA ASP A 357 -16.18 2.03 17.93
C ASP A 357 -15.20 1.87 16.75
N GLY A 358 -13.98 2.41 16.87
CA GLY A 358 -12.95 2.27 15.84
C GLY A 358 -12.57 0.82 15.52
N ASN A 359 -12.66 -0.09 16.48
CA ASN A 359 -12.45 -1.52 16.25
C ASN A 359 -13.62 -2.16 15.49
N ASP A 360 -14.86 -1.79 15.81
CA ASP A 360 -16.03 -2.24 15.05
C ASP A 360 -15.96 -1.77 13.60
N MET A 361 -15.65 -0.48 13.39
CA MET A 361 -15.46 0.09 12.07
C MET A 361 -14.38 -0.64 11.26
N ARG A 362 -13.23 -0.92 11.88
CA ARG A 362 -12.18 -1.72 11.24
C ARG A 362 -12.66 -3.11 10.85
N GLN A 363 -13.42 -3.79 11.71
CA GLN A 363 -13.94 -5.13 11.40
C GLN A 363 -14.93 -5.09 10.23
N ARG A 364 -15.84 -4.12 10.22
CA ARG A 364 -16.81 -3.93 9.12
C ARG A 364 -16.11 -3.59 7.80
N PHE A 365 -15.04 -2.81 7.86
CA PHE A 365 -14.18 -2.52 6.71
C PHE A 365 -13.50 -3.78 6.18
N LEU A 366 -12.87 -4.59 7.04
CA LEU A 366 -12.26 -5.85 6.65
C LEU A 366 -13.28 -6.88 6.14
N ALA A 367 -14.54 -6.78 6.57
CA ALA A 367 -15.65 -7.57 6.06
C ALA A 367 -16.20 -7.09 4.70
N GLY A 368 -15.73 -5.95 4.18
CA GLY A 368 -16.13 -5.39 2.90
C GLY A 368 -17.49 -4.67 2.93
N GLU A 369 -18.01 -4.30 4.11
CA GLU A 369 -19.35 -3.70 4.25
C GLU A 369 -19.50 -2.32 3.60
N PHE A 370 -18.39 -1.61 3.37
CA PHE A 370 -18.39 -0.29 2.73
C PHE A 370 -18.24 -0.37 1.21
N CYS A 371 -18.05 -1.56 0.64
CA CYS A 371 -17.99 -1.71 -0.80
C CYS A 371 -19.37 -1.55 -1.42
N THR A 372 -19.46 -0.78 -2.50
CA THR A 372 -20.71 -0.51 -3.23
C THR A 372 -20.56 -0.87 -4.71
N GLY A 373 -21.68 -1.29 -5.31
CA GLY A 373 -21.71 -1.58 -6.74
C GLY A 373 -21.00 -2.88 -7.14
N ASP A 374 -20.47 -2.86 -8.36
CA ASP A 374 -19.73 -3.99 -8.94
C ASP A 374 -18.29 -3.96 -8.43
N LEU A 375 -17.90 -4.98 -7.66
CA LEU A 375 -16.58 -5.09 -7.03
C LEU A 375 -15.42 -5.14 -8.04
N ASP A 376 -15.74 -5.35 -9.32
CA ASP A 376 -14.76 -5.38 -10.39
C ASP A 376 -14.41 -3.99 -10.93
N GLN A 377 -15.13 -2.93 -10.51
CA GLN A 377 -14.81 -1.56 -10.89
C GLN A 377 -13.79 -0.92 -9.94
N PRO A 378 -12.78 -0.20 -10.46
CA PRO A 378 -11.89 0.60 -9.64
C PRO A 378 -12.71 1.58 -8.77
N GLY A 379 -12.45 1.59 -7.47
CA GLY A 379 -13.18 2.45 -6.50
C GLY A 379 -14.47 1.84 -5.94
N ALA A 380 -14.81 0.58 -6.26
CA ALA A 380 -15.98 -0.09 -5.68
C ALA A 380 -15.90 -0.23 -4.16
N CYS A 381 -14.69 -0.37 -3.61
CA CYS A 381 -14.44 -0.33 -2.19
C CYS A 381 -13.68 0.96 -1.84
N PRO A 382 -14.28 1.88 -1.07
CA PRO A 382 -13.57 3.06 -0.57
C PRO A 382 -12.46 2.64 0.40
N GLY A 383 -11.46 3.50 0.59
CA GLY A 383 -10.43 3.28 1.63
C GLY A 383 -11.02 3.38 3.05
N LEU A 384 -10.32 2.87 4.07
CA LEU A 384 -10.82 2.93 5.47
C LEU A 384 -11.07 4.37 5.93
N VAL A 385 -10.13 5.28 5.65
CA VAL A 385 -10.26 6.70 6.02
C VAL A 385 -11.39 7.35 5.24
N GLU A 386 -11.59 6.99 3.97
CA GLU A 386 -12.68 7.52 3.14
C GLU A 386 -14.05 7.03 3.62
N ALA A 387 -14.15 5.75 3.99
CA ALA A 387 -15.34 5.19 4.62
C ALA A 387 -15.64 5.89 5.96
N LEU A 388 -14.60 6.23 6.73
CA LEU A 388 -14.73 7.01 7.97
C LEU A 388 -15.17 8.44 7.70
N ALA A 389 -14.50 9.14 6.79
CA ALA A 389 -14.83 10.50 6.42
C ALA A 389 -16.27 10.61 5.94
N SER A 390 -16.68 9.72 5.03
CA SER A 390 -18.05 9.66 4.53
C SER A 390 -19.07 9.40 5.63
N GLY A 391 -18.75 8.53 6.60
CA GLY A 391 -19.61 8.25 7.75
C GLY A 391 -19.77 9.46 8.67
N VAL A 392 -18.68 10.17 8.94
CA VAL A 392 -18.67 11.39 9.75
C VAL A 392 -19.42 12.52 9.03
N ASP A 393 -19.15 12.76 7.75
CA ASP A 393 -19.82 13.79 6.94
C ASP A 393 -21.33 13.56 6.87
N ALA A 394 -21.76 12.31 6.70
CA ALA A 394 -23.17 11.95 6.70
C ALA A 394 -23.82 12.23 8.07
N TYR A 395 -23.13 11.90 9.17
CA TYR A 395 -23.61 12.19 10.52
C TYR A 395 -23.77 13.70 10.76
N LEU A 396 -22.74 14.50 10.42
CA LEU A 396 -22.76 15.95 10.57
C LEU A 396 -23.89 16.59 9.75
N THR A 397 -24.06 16.13 8.51
CA THR A 397 -25.13 16.61 7.62
C THR A 397 -26.52 16.29 8.17
N ASP A 398 -26.74 15.10 8.70
CA ASP A 398 -28.03 14.70 9.31
C ASP A 398 -28.38 15.54 10.54
N HIS A 399 -27.35 16.02 11.26
CA HIS A 399 -27.50 16.91 12.42
C HIS A 399 -27.53 18.40 12.05
N GLY A 400 -27.55 18.73 10.75
CA GLY A 400 -27.67 20.10 10.25
C GLY A 400 -26.40 20.94 10.38
N GLU A 401 -25.24 20.28 10.50
CA GLU A 401 -23.95 20.94 10.57
C GLU A 401 -23.36 21.21 9.19
N THR A 402 -22.50 22.23 9.09
CA THR A 402 -21.78 22.59 7.87
C THR A 402 -20.31 22.18 7.88
N LEU A 403 -19.86 21.56 8.97
CA LEU A 403 -18.51 21.01 9.11
C LEU A 403 -18.39 19.70 8.34
N THR A 404 -17.17 19.39 7.93
CA THR A 404 -16.79 18.12 7.32
C THR A 404 -15.84 17.33 8.22
N PHE A 405 -15.62 16.06 7.91
CA PHE A 405 -14.58 15.24 8.53
C PHE A 405 -13.22 15.91 8.44
N GLU A 406 -12.91 16.58 7.33
CA GLU A 406 -11.63 17.28 7.15
C GLU A 406 -11.50 18.45 8.13
N ASP A 407 -12.58 19.21 8.35
CA ASP A 407 -12.64 20.31 9.31
C ASP A 407 -12.53 19.84 10.78
N LEU A 408 -12.91 18.59 11.06
CA LEU A 408 -12.76 17.98 12.40
C LEU A 408 -11.40 17.28 12.58
N ALA A 409 -10.91 16.63 11.52
CA ALA A 409 -9.67 15.87 11.54
C ALA A 409 -8.44 16.80 11.57
N MET A 410 -8.59 18.04 11.15
CA MET A 410 -7.57 19.07 11.22
C MET A 410 -8.10 20.30 11.94
N GLY A 411 -7.28 20.94 12.77
CA GLY A 411 -7.59 22.27 13.25
C GLY A 411 -7.76 23.25 12.08
N ARG A 412 -8.48 24.35 12.31
CA ARG A 412 -8.49 25.45 11.33
C ARG A 412 -7.14 26.16 11.37
N LEU A 413 -6.39 26.09 10.28
CA LEU A 413 -5.10 26.78 10.15
C LEU A 413 -5.32 28.24 10.55
N SER A 414 -4.45 28.74 11.43
CA SER A 414 -4.45 30.17 11.73
C SER A 414 -4.35 30.94 10.43
N ALA A 415 -5.08 32.04 10.30
CA ALA A 415 -4.94 32.92 9.15
C ALA A 415 -3.49 33.44 9.11
N LEU A 416 -2.63 32.72 8.39
CA LEU A 416 -1.24 33.09 8.17
C LEU A 416 -1.28 34.27 7.19
N GLU A 417 -0.88 35.45 7.65
CA GLU A 417 -0.70 36.59 6.76
C GLU A 417 0.39 36.24 5.73
N GLU A 418 0.13 36.49 4.45
CA GLU A 418 1.16 36.38 3.40
C GLU A 418 2.22 37.46 3.63
N GLU A 419 3.23 37.12 4.41
CA GLU A 419 4.39 37.97 4.67
C GLU A 419 5.23 38.10 3.38
N PRO A 420 5.58 39.31 2.93
CA PRO A 420 6.37 39.48 1.71
C PRO A 420 7.84 39.04 1.86
N ILE A 421 8.21 38.41 2.98
CA ILE A 421 9.58 38.01 3.32
C ILE A 421 9.64 36.60 3.91
N LEU A 422 10.72 35.89 3.62
CA LEU A 422 11.04 34.62 4.27
C LEU A 422 11.27 34.79 5.79
N PRO A 423 10.87 33.80 6.60
CA PRO A 423 11.09 33.84 8.04
C PRO A 423 12.59 33.89 8.36
N ALA A 424 12.93 34.59 9.45
CA ALA A 424 14.33 34.78 9.84
C ALA A 424 14.96 33.54 10.46
N ALA A 425 14.13 32.68 11.01
CA ALA A 425 14.49 31.46 11.71
C ALA A 425 13.28 30.52 11.72
N MET A 426 13.54 29.24 11.91
CA MET A 426 12.50 28.25 12.19
C MET A 426 11.82 28.51 13.54
N VAL A 427 10.60 28.01 13.70
CA VAL A 427 9.91 27.96 15.00
C VAL A 427 10.75 27.14 15.99
N GLY A 428 10.99 27.64 17.20
CA GLY A 428 11.84 26.97 18.18
C GLY A 428 13.34 26.97 17.83
N ARG A 429 14.10 26.02 18.38
CA ARG A 429 15.58 26.04 18.34
C ARG A 429 16.15 24.74 17.79
N ILE A 430 17.03 24.84 16.79
CA ILE A 430 17.84 23.68 16.34
C ILE A 430 18.85 23.35 17.43
N VAL A 431 18.81 22.12 17.94
CA VAL A 431 19.68 21.61 19.02
C VAL A 431 20.86 20.84 18.46
N SER A 432 20.61 19.98 17.46
CA SER A 432 21.65 19.27 16.72
C SER A 432 21.29 19.17 15.24
N VAL A 433 22.32 19.03 14.43
CA VAL A 433 22.21 18.59 13.04
C VAL A 433 22.95 17.27 12.96
N ASP A 434 22.26 16.22 12.53
CA ASP A 434 22.83 14.87 12.48
C ASP A 434 23.27 14.54 11.05
N GLY A 435 22.70 15.23 10.05
CA GLY A 435 23.17 15.14 8.67
C GLY A 435 22.39 16.05 7.72
N TYR A 436 22.89 16.14 6.48
CA TYR A 436 22.30 16.90 5.41
C TYR A 436 22.62 16.27 4.05
N GLY A 437 21.81 16.56 3.05
CA GLY A 437 22.05 16.05 1.69
C GLY A 437 21.09 16.61 0.65
N ILE A 438 21.35 16.26 -0.61
CA ILE A 438 20.40 16.53 -1.71
C ILE A 438 19.17 15.59 -1.60
N GLU A 439 19.39 14.41 -1.03
CA GLU A 439 18.36 13.41 -0.76
C GLU A 439 18.51 12.90 0.68
N LEU A 440 17.42 12.39 1.23
CA LEU A 440 17.44 11.72 2.54
C LEU A 440 18.10 10.33 2.44
N PRO A 441 18.83 9.89 3.48
CA PRO A 441 19.37 8.54 3.56
C PRO A 441 18.24 7.49 3.63
N GLU A 442 18.53 6.26 3.21
CA GLU A 442 17.54 5.16 3.20
C GLU A 442 16.89 4.90 4.58
N THR A 443 17.61 5.17 5.66
CA THR A 443 17.13 5.01 7.04
C THR A 443 16.01 5.98 7.43
N LEU A 444 15.82 7.05 6.66
CA LEU A 444 14.78 8.06 6.85
C LEU A 444 13.68 7.97 5.78
N ARG A 445 13.64 6.86 5.01
CA ARG A 445 12.61 6.60 4.01
C ARG A 445 11.73 5.44 4.45
N PHE A 446 10.43 5.52 4.18
CA PHE A 446 9.52 4.41 4.43
C PHE A 446 9.74 3.30 3.40
N ARG A 447 9.78 2.06 3.89
CA ARG A 447 10.09 0.87 3.10
C ARG A 447 9.01 -0.17 3.32
N LEU A 448 8.52 -0.75 2.22
CA LEU A 448 7.54 -1.83 2.25
C LEU A 448 8.23 -3.14 1.87
N GLY A 449 8.36 -4.06 2.83
CA GLY A 449 8.80 -5.42 2.58
C GLY A 449 7.65 -6.28 2.08
N VAL A 450 7.82 -6.89 0.90
CA VAL A 450 6.87 -7.82 0.30
C VAL A 450 7.52 -9.19 0.26
N ARG A 451 6.94 -10.16 0.95
CA ARG A 451 7.36 -11.57 0.91
C ARG A 451 6.18 -12.45 0.50
N ALA A 452 6.34 -13.21 -0.59
CA ALA A 452 5.41 -14.23 -1.01
C ALA A 452 6.00 -15.62 -0.71
N GLN A 453 5.18 -16.52 -0.15
CA GLN A 453 5.60 -17.87 0.24
C GLN A 453 4.59 -18.92 -0.23
N ALA A 454 5.09 -20.10 -0.60
CA ALA A 454 4.31 -21.32 -0.79
C ALA A 454 4.75 -22.35 0.25
N GLY A 455 3.93 -22.60 1.26
CA GLY A 455 4.34 -23.45 2.38
C GLY A 455 5.54 -22.87 3.11
N ALA A 456 6.66 -23.60 3.15
CA ALA A 456 7.92 -23.15 3.75
C ALA A 456 8.87 -22.45 2.74
N GLU A 457 8.53 -22.47 1.45
CA GLU A 457 9.37 -21.92 0.39
C GLU A 457 9.07 -20.44 0.17
N THR A 458 10.11 -19.63 0.05
CA THR A 458 9.97 -18.19 -0.27
C THR A 458 10.08 -18.03 -1.78
N LEU A 459 8.97 -17.64 -2.39
CA LEU A 459 8.84 -17.47 -3.84
C LEU A 459 9.42 -16.13 -4.30
N LEU A 460 9.16 -15.10 -3.49
CA LEU A 460 9.53 -13.72 -3.77
C LEU A 460 9.80 -13.00 -2.45
N GLU A 461 10.88 -12.24 -2.42
CA GLU A 461 11.12 -11.25 -1.38
C GLU A 461 11.70 -9.99 -2.01
N THR A 462 11.04 -8.86 -1.78
CA THR A 462 11.49 -7.56 -2.26
C THR A 462 11.17 -6.47 -1.26
N THR A 463 11.88 -5.35 -1.35
CA THR A 463 11.63 -4.18 -0.53
C THR A 463 11.46 -2.96 -1.43
N LEU A 464 10.29 -2.33 -1.36
CA LEU A 464 9.92 -1.18 -2.17
C LEU A 464 10.09 0.12 -1.37
N ASP A 465 10.42 1.21 -2.06
CA ASP A 465 10.34 2.55 -1.48
C ASP A 465 8.88 2.99 -1.49
N VAL A 466 8.32 3.32 -0.33
CA VAL A 466 6.91 3.73 -0.22
C VAL A 466 6.67 5.03 -0.99
N ALA A 467 7.66 5.91 -1.06
CA ALA A 467 7.55 7.13 -1.86
C ALA A 467 7.33 6.82 -3.34
N ALA A 468 7.99 5.79 -3.90
CA ALA A 468 7.77 5.40 -5.29
C ALA A 468 6.35 4.85 -5.55
N LEU A 469 5.68 4.33 -4.52
CA LEU A 469 4.30 3.85 -4.62
C LEU A 469 3.27 4.99 -4.59
N SER A 470 3.66 6.20 -4.21
CA SER A 470 2.74 7.34 -4.19
C SER A 470 2.42 7.87 -5.59
N ALA A 471 3.19 7.49 -6.60
CA ALA A 471 3.01 7.89 -8.00
C ALA A 471 2.21 6.88 -8.86
N GLY A 472 1.80 5.73 -8.31
CA GLY A 472 1.07 4.72 -9.07
C GLY A 472 0.69 3.46 -8.29
N GLU A 473 -0.09 2.59 -8.92
CA GLU A 473 -0.56 1.35 -8.28
C GLU A 473 0.56 0.31 -8.15
N ALA A 474 0.61 -0.37 -7.00
CA ALA A 474 1.43 -1.55 -6.80
C ALA A 474 0.54 -2.79 -6.81
N VAL A 475 0.78 -3.71 -7.73
CA VAL A 475 -0.03 -4.92 -7.89
C VAL A 475 0.83 -6.17 -7.85
N ILE A 476 0.29 -7.21 -7.20
CA ILE A 476 0.79 -8.58 -7.38
C ILE A 476 0.07 -9.14 -8.59
N TRP A 477 0.85 -9.58 -9.57
CA TRP A 477 0.36 -10.11 -10.83
C TRP A 477 0.98 -11.48 -11.11
N TYR A 478 0.50 -12.14 -12.15
CA TYR A 478 0.95 -13.47 -12.56
C TYR A 478 1.24 -13.46 -14.06
N GLU A 479 2.46 -13.82 -14.43
CA GLU A 479 2.84 -14.01 -15.83
C GLU A 479 2.90 -15.50 -16.19
N PRO A 480 2.57 -15.90 -17.43
CA PRO A 480 2.82 -17.27 -17.90
C PRO A 480 4.30 -17.63 -17.73
N ALA A 481 4.59 -18.78 -17.13
CA ALA A 481 5.97 -19.16 -16.80
C ALA A 481 6.83 -19.49 -18.04
N ALA A 482 6.20 -19.96 -19.11
CA ALA A 482 6.87 -20.36 -20.34
C ALA A 482 6.00 -20.05 -21.57
N ALA A 483 6.59 -20.20 -22.77
CA ALA A 483 5.87 -20.00 -24.02
C ALA A 483 4.68 -20.95 -24.14
N GLU A 484 4.82 -22.18 -23.66
CA GLU A 484 3.74 -23.16 -23.65
C GLU A 484 2.57 -22.74 -22.73
N ASP A 485 2.87 -22.05 -21.63
CA ASP A 485 1.84 -21.50 -20.74
C ASP A 485 1.11 -20.32 -21.39
N LEU A 486 1.82 -19.48 -22.15
CA LEU A 486 1.24 -18.40 -22.94
C LEU A 486 0.33 -18.95 -24.05
N ASP A 487 0.76 -20.00 -24.75
CA ASP A 487 -0.03 -20.62 -25.81
C ASP A 487 -1.36 -21.17 -25.26
N VAL A 488 -1.38 -21.72 -24.04
CA VAL A 488 -2.61 -22.17 -23.35
C VAL A 488 -3.53 -21.00 -23.05
N VAL A 489 -2.99 -19.86 -22.60
CA VAL A 489 -3.77 -18.63 -22.36
C VAL A 489 -4.40 -18.12 -23.65
N GLU A 490 -3.61 -18.02 -24.73
CA GLU A 490 -4.10 -17.58 -26.03
C GLU A 490 -5.18 -18.51 -26.60
N ALA A 491 -5.05 -19.83 -26.40
CA ALA A 491 -6.00 -20.83 -26.84
C ALA A 491 -7.36 -20.78 -26.13
N LEU A 492 -7.41 -20.28 -24.89
CA LEU A 492 -8.56 -20.37 -24.00
C LEU A 492 -9.21 -19.03 -23.67
N GLY A 493 -9.02 -18.02 -24.53
CA GLY A 493 -9.71 -16.72 -24.42
C GLY A 493 -8.77 -15.52 -24.43
N GLY A 494 -7.46 -15.75 -24.34
CA GLY A 494 -6.44 -14.69 -24.36
C GLY A 494 -6.23 -13.99 -23.02
N TYR A 495 -7.00 -14.34 -21.99
CA TYR A 495 -6.84 -13.83 -20.63
C TYR A 495 -6.50 -14.97 -19.66
N LEU A 496 -5.57 -14.71 -18.74
CA LEU A 496 -5.10 -15.69 -17.77
C LEU A 496 -6.24 -16.27 -16.91
N TRP A 497 -7.24 -15.44 -16.59
CA TRP A 497 -8.37 -15.78 -15.73
C TRP A 497 -9.39 -16.72 -16.39
N ASP A 498 -9.36 -16.85 -17.71
CA ASP A 498 -10.26 -17.75 -18.46
C ASP A 498 -9.72 -19.19 -18.49
N VAL A 499 -8.47 -19.39 -18.05
CA VAL A 499 -7.81 -20.69 -18.09
C VAL A 499 -8.00 -21.44 -16.76
N PRO A 500 -8.42 -22.72 -16.79
CA PRO A 500 -8.43 -23.55 -15.61
C PRO A 500 -7.05 -23.56 -14.91
N PRO A 501 -6.97 -23.22 -13.60
CA PRO A 501 -5.70 -22.94 -12.94
C PRO A 501 -4.68 -24.10 -13.00
N TYR A 502 -5.16 -25.35 -13.04
CA TYR A 502 -4.33 -26.55 -13.09
C TYR A 502 -3.62 -26.80 -14.44
N LEU A 503 -3.96 -26.05 -15.49
CA LEU A 503 -3.34 -26.14 -16.82
C LEU A 503 -2.14 -25.19 -17.00
N LEU A 504 -1.92 -24.29 -16.05
CA LEU A 504 -0.91 -23.24 -16.12
C LEU A 504 0.17 -23.42 -15.08
N ASN A 505 1.37 -22.98 -15.45
CA ASN A 505 2.39 -22.54 -14.52
C ASN A 505 2.52 -21.03 -14.66
N VAL A 506 2.52 -20.33 -13.53
CA VAL A 506 2.60 -18.88 -13.49
C VAL A 506 3.75 -18.42 -12.61
N VAL A 507 4.36 -17.31 -12.94
CA VAL A 507 5.38 -16.66 -12.14
C VAL A 507 4.75 -15.42 -11.49
N PRO A 508 4.64 -15.39 -10.15
CA PRO A 508 4.26 -14.17 -9.44
C PRO A 508 5.22 -13.03 -9.73
N VAL A 509 4.69 -11.87 -10.04
CA VAL A 509 5.44 -10.62 -10.23
C VAL A 509 4.83 -9.52 -9.37
N VAL A 510 5.67 -8.61 -8.88
CA VAL A 510 5.24 -7.36 -8.27
C VAL A 510 5.50 -6.26 -9.29
N MET A 511 4.47 -5.51 -9.62
CA MET A 511 4.54 -4.39 -10.54
C MET A 511 4.24 -3.09 -9.79
N VAL A 512 4.96 -2.02 -10.16
CA VAL A 512 4.62 -0.64 -9.77
C VAL A 512 4.35 0.13 -11.06
N GLY A 513 3.12 0.57 -11.26
CA GLY A 513 2.63 1.05 -12.55
C GLY A 513 2.74 -0.04 -13.62
N GLN A 514 3.61 0.18 -14.62
CA GLN A 514 3.86 -0.81 -15.69
C GLN A 514 5.23 -1.51 -15.59
N GLU A 515 6.00 -1.24 -14.54
CA GLU A 515 7.33 -1.80 -14.35
C GLU A 515 7.30 -3.00 -13.40
N ILE A 516 7.92 -4.11 -13.82
CA ILE A 516 8.13 -5.27 -12.95
C ILE A 516 9.31 -4.95 -12.03
N VAL A 517 9.02 -4.76 -10.75
CA VAL A 517 10.03 -4.45 -9.72
C VAL A 517 10.56 -5.69 -9.01
N ALA A 518 9.81 -6.81 -9.08
CA ALA A 518 10.27 -8.09 -8.56
C ALA A 518 9.53 -9.25 -9.25
N GLN A 519 10.20 -10.39 -9.40
CA GLN A 519 9.65 -11.59 -10.04
C GLN A 519 10.10 -12.84 -9.26
N ALA A 520 9.19 -13.78 -9.06
CA ALA A 520 9.51 -15.05 -8.40
C ALA A 520 10.48 -15.87 -9.25
N GLN A 521 11.39 -16.60 -8.60
CA GLN A 521 12.38 -17.41 -9.30
C GLN A 521 11.77 -18.71 -9.85
N ASP A 522 10.89 -19.32 -9.06
CA ASP A 522 10.26 -20.58 -9.40
C ASP A 522 8.79 -20.40 -9.78
N PRO A 523 8.34 -21.08 -10.85
CA PRO A 523 6.95 -21.01 -11.28
C PRO A 523 6.04 -21.80 -10.34
N LEU A 524 4.87 -21.22 -10.09
CA LEU A 524 3.79 -21.85 -9.34
C LEU A 524 2.86 -22.63 -10.26
N ARG A 525 2.37 -23.78 -9.78
CA ARG A 525 1.18 -24.44 -10.33
C ARG A 525 -0.04 -24.13 -9.49
N PRO A 526 -0.97 -23.29 -9.99
CA PRO A 526 -2.23 -23.05 -9.32
C PRO A 526 -3.05 -24.35 -9.19
N GLY A 527 -3.70 -24.56 -8.04
CA GLY A 527 -4.65 -25.67 -7.86
C GLY A 527 -4.08 -27.05 -7.52
N ILE A 528 -2.76 -27.24 -7.55
CA ILE A 528 -2.12 -28.43 -6.97
C ILE A 528 -1.40 -27.95 -5.71
N GLY A 529 -2.07 -28.10 -4.55
CA GLY A 529 -1.40 -27.87 -3.27
C GLY A 529 -0.18 -28.79 -3.18
N MET A 530 1.02 -28.23 -3.35
CA MET A 530 2.22 -28.89 -2.86
C MET A 530 2.12 -28.92 -1.34
N GLY A 531 2.22 -30.14 -0.80
CA GLY A 531 1.88 -30.48 0.58
C GLY A 531 2.78 -29.90 1.65
#